data_AF-A0A522DE25-F1
#
_entry.id   AF-A0A522DE25-F1
#
_cell.length_a   1.000
_cell.length_b   1.000
_cell.length_c   1.000
_cell.angle_alpha   90.00
_cell.angle_beta   90.00
_cell.angle_gamma   90.00
#
_symmetry.space_group_name_H-M   'P 1'
#
loop_
_entity.id
_entity.type
_entity.pdbx_description
1 polymer ?
#
loop_
_entity_poly.entity_id
_entity_poly.type
_entity_poly.pdbx_seq_one_letter_code
_entity_poly.pdbx_strand_id
1 'polypeptide(L)' 'MPQIKVHDKTFESFLSEQDIQQQIKKIAAAINTDYAGLRPMCIAILNGSFMFASDLFKNLTIDAEICFIKLASYKGTTS' A
#
# COMPACT_ATOMS: atom_id res chain seq x y z
N MET A 1 -9.99 13.49 -18.40
CA MET A 1 -9.06 13.68 -17.28
C MET A 1 -7.83 14.42 -17.80
N PRO A 2 -7.22 15.36 -17.05
CA PRO A 2 -6.06 16.08 -17.54
C PRO A 2 -4.88 15.11 -17.73
N GLN A 3 -4.24 15.17 -18.90
CA GLN A 3 -3.00 14.43 -19.17
C GLN A 3 -1.80 15.21 -18.62
N ILE A 4 -0.86 14.51 -18.00
CA ILE A 4 0.34 15.07 -17.40
C ILE A 4 1.55 14.51 -18.16
N LYS A 5 2.46 15.39 -18.57
CA LYS A 5 3.73 14.98 -19.18
C LYS A 5 4.83 14.97 -18.14
N VAL A 6 5.50 13.83 -17.97
CA VAL A 6 6.68 13.67 -17.10
C VAL A 6 7.81 13.13 -17.95
N HIS A 7 8.89 13.90 -18.08
CA HIS A 7 9.97 13.64 -19.03
C HIS A 7 9.44 13.44 -20.46
N ASP A 8 9.73 12.29 -21.06
CA ASP A 8 9.33 11.87 -22.40
C ASP A 8 8.00 11.09 -22.43
N LYS A 9 7.32 10.94 -21.29
CA LYS A 9 6.10 10.13 -21.16
C LYS A 9 4.88 10.97 -20.80
N THR A 10 3.72 10.54 -21.31
CA THR A 10 2.41 11.12 -21.01
C THR A 10 1.62 10.15 -20.15
N PHE A 11 1.02 10.67 -19.09
CA PHE A 11 0.21 9.92 -18.13
C PHE A 11 -1.19 10.50 -18.07
N GLU A 12 -2.16 9.62 -17.85
CA GLU A 12 -3.49 10.01 -17.42
C GLU A 12 -3.78 9.42 -16.04
N SER A 13 -4.65 10.08 -15.29
CA SER A 13 -5.04 9.60 -13.98
C SER A 13 -5.78 8.26 -14.10
N PHE A 14 -5.20 7.19 -13.57
CA PHE A 14 -5.86 5.88 -13.58
C PHE A 14 -6.87 5.75 -12.44
N LEU A 15 -6.48 6.15 -11.22
CA LEU A 15 -7.32 6.15 -10.04
C LEU A 15 -7.24 7.53 -9.39
N SER A 16 -8.37 8.06 -8.94
CA SER A 16 -8.35 9.29 -8.15
C SER A 16 -7.81 9.01 -6.75
N GLU A 17 -7.29 10.04 -6.08
CA GLU A 17 -6.93 9.96 -4.66
C GLU A 17 -8.10 9.43 -3.82
N GLN A 18 -9.31 9.92 -4.09
CA GLN A 18 -10.51 9.52 -3.38
C GLN A 18 -10.80 8.01 -3.53
N ASP A 19 -10.65 7.45 -4.73
CA ASP A 19 -10.85 6.02 -4.98
C ASP A 19 -9.83 5.18 -4.21
N ILE A 20 -8.56 5.61 -4.21
CA ILE A 20 -7.48 4.95 -3.47
C ILE A 20 -7.76 4.99 -1.97
N GLN A 21 -8.07 6.17 -1.42
CA GLN A 21 -8.35 6.33 0.02
C GLN A 21 -9.60 5.57 0.44
N GLN A 22 -10.64 5.52 -0.40
CA GLN A 22 -11.83 4.73 -0.13
C GLN A 22 -11.49 3.23 -0.05
N GLN A 23 -10.64 2.72 -0.94
CA GLN A 23 -10.25 1.33 -0.92
C GLN A 23 -9.36 1.00 0.29
N ILE A 24 -8.45 1.90 0.67
CA ILE A 24 -7.62 1.76 1.87
C ILE A 24 -8.49 1.68 3.12
N LYS A 25 -9.49 2.56 3.26
CA LYS A 25 -10.44 2.54 4.40
C LYS A 25 -11.21 1.23 4.49
N LYS A 26 -11.66 0.69 3.35
CA LYS A 26 -12.35 -0.62 3.30
C LYS A 26 -11.45 -1.74 3.81
N ILE A 27 -10.19 -1.79 3.35
CA ILE A 27 -9.22 -2.80 3.79
C ILE A 27 -8.89 -2.64 5.28
N ALA A 28 -8.67 -1.41 5.74
CA ALA A 28 -8.40 -1.13 7.15
C ALA A 28 -9.56 -1.56 8.05
N ALA A 29 -10.81 -1.30 7.66
CA ALA A 29 -11.99 -1.72 8.42
C ALA A 29 -12.09 -3.26 8.55
N ALA A 30 -11.78 -3.99 7.48
CA ALA A 30 -11.72 -5.45 7.52
C ALA A 30 -10.62 -5.91 8.50
N ILE A 31 -9.41 -5.36 8.39
CA ILE A 31 -8.29 -5.70 9.29
C ILE A 31 -8.63 -5.39 10.76
N ASN A 32 -9.23 -4.23 11.03
CA ASN A 32 -9.62 -3.83 12.39
C ASN A 32 -10.64 -4.81 13.00
N THR A 33 -11.50 -5.39 12.17
CA THR A 33 -12.49 -6.39 12.60
C THR A 33 -11.84 -7.74 12.81
N ASP A 34 -11.10 -8.22 11.81
CA ASP A 34 -10.55 -9.57 11.77
C ASP A 34 -9.44 -9.79 12.80
N TYR A 35 -8.72 -8.73 13.16
CA TYR A 35 -7.60 -8.78 14.10
C TYR A 35 -7.89 -8.02 15.42
N ALA A 36 -9.16 -7.80 15.75
CA ALA A 36 -9.55 -7.14 16.99
C ALA A 36 -8.98 -7.87 18.22
N GLY A 37 -8.31 -7.12 19.10
CA GLY A 37 -7.66 -7.66 20.30
C GLY A 37 -6.36 -8.43 20.05
N LEU A 38 -5.89 -8.49 18.81
CA LEU A 38 -4.58 -9.02 18.44
C LEU A 38 -3.58 -7.89 18.20
N ARG A 39 -2.30 -8.26 18.04
CA ARG A 39 -1.22 -7.34 17.67
C ARG A 39 -0.49 -7.83 16.42
N PRO A 40 -1.06 -7.68 15.21
CA PRO A 40 -0.45 -8.19 13.99
C PRO A 40 0.84 -7.46 13.63
N MET A 41 1.77 -8.18 13.01
CA MET A 41 2.97 -7.63 12.39
C MET A 41 2.77 -7.53 10.87
N CYS A 42 2.62 -6.30 10.37
CA CYS A 42 2.51 -6.02 8.94
C CYS A 42 3.90 -5.93 8.31
N ILE A 43 4.13 -6.72 7.26
CA ILE A 43 5.40 -6.72 6.51
C ILE A 43 5.20 -5.98 5.19
N ALA A 44 5.77 -4.77 5.08
CA ALA A 44 5.67 -3.92 3.89
C ALA A 44 6.93 -4.06 3.01
N ILE A 45 6.75 -4.48 1.76
CA ILE A 45 7.85 -4.73 0.83
C ILE A 45 8.28 -3.43 0.13
N LEU A 46 9.52 -3.01 0.34
CA LEU A 46 10.05 -1.80 -0.27
C LEU A 46 10.34 -1.96 -1.77
N ASN A 47 10.28 -0.88 -2.57
CA ASN A 47 10.06 0.52 -2.13
C ASN A 47 8.60 0.97 -2.26
N GLY A 48 7.87 0.45 -3.26
CA GLY A 48 6.59 1.00 -3.69
C GLY A 48 5.46 0.88 -2.67
N SER A 49 5.51 -0.07 -1.73
CA SER A 49 4.46 -0.25 -0.73
C SER A 49 4.42 0.83 0.34
N PHE A 50 5.47 1.65 0.48
CA PHE A 50 5.61 2.61 1.57
C PHE A 50 4.41 3.56 1.69
N MET A 51 3.98 4.16 0.58
CA MET A 51 2.86 5.11 0.57
C MET A 51 1.55 4.43 0.98
N PHE A 52 1.28 3.26 0.41
CA PHE A 52 0.10 2.46 0.74
C PHE A 52 0.09 2.03 2.22
N ALA A 53 1.21 1.50 2.71
CA ALA A 53 1.33 1.03 4.09
C ALA A 53 1.15 2.17 5.09
N SER A 54 1.74 3.35 4.82
CA SER A 54 1.54 4.56 5.63
C SER A 54 0.05 4.93 5.72
N ASP A 55 -0.64 5.00 4.58
CA ASP A 55 -2.05 5.39 4.57
C ASP A 55 -2.96 4.32 5.18
N LEU A 56 -2.63 3.04 5.03
CA LEU A 56 -3.31 1.95 5.71
C LEU A 56 -3.20 2.11 7.24
N PHE A 57 -2.00 2.31 7.75
CA PHE A 57 -1.73 2.43 9.19
C PHE A 57 -2.43 3.64 9.83
N LYS A 58 -2.64 4.73 9.09
CA LYS A 58 -3.46 5.87 9.57
C LYS A 58 -4.92 5.49 9.86
N ASN A 59 -5.42 4.41 9.26
CA ASN A 59 -6.81 3.95 9.40
C ASN A 59 -6.94 2.70 10.29
N LEU A 60 -5.83 2.14 10.79
CA LEU A 60 -5.88 1.03 11.74
C LEU A 60 -6.21 1.55 13.14
N THR A 61 -7.12 0.88 13.83
CA THR A 61 -7.55 1.20 15.20
C THR A 61 -7.10 0.15 16.21
N ILE A 62 -6.49 -0.93 15.72
CA ILE A 62 -5.89 -1.99 16.53
C ILE A 62 -4.42 -1.68 16.79
N ASP A 63 -3.86 -2.23 17.86
CA ASP A 63 -2.41 -2.24 18.07
C ASP A 63 -1.76 -3.07 16.96
N ALA A 64 -0.89 -2.48 16.15
CA ALA A 64 -0.21 -3.17 15.05
C ALA A 64 1.25 -2.74 14.96
N GLU A 65 2.11 -3.66 14.53
CA GLU A 65 3.51 -3.40 14.26
C GLU A 65 3.76 -3.39 12.76
N ILE A 66 4.73 -2.58 12.31
CA ILE A 66 5.14 -2.54 10.91
C ILE A 66 6.64 -2.85 10.78
N CYS A 67 6.97 -3.74 9.85
CA CYS A 67 8.33 -4.04 9.44
C CYS A 67 8.46 -3.80 7.94
N PHE A 68 9.52 -3.10 7.54
CA PHE A 68 9.84 -2.91 6.13
C PHE A 68 10.97 -3.83 5.73
N ILE A 69 10.75 -4.62 4.67
CA ILE A 69 11.78 -5.49 4.11
C ILE A 69 12.08 -5.11 2.67
N LYS A 70 13.36 -5.16 2.30
CA LYS A 70 13.82 -4.96 0.93
C LYS A 70 14.22 -6.31 0.36
N LEU A 71 13.44 -6.81 -0.58
CA LEU A 71 13.77 -8.02 -1.31
C LEU A 71 14.55 -7.63 -2.57
N ALA A 72 15.72 -8.23 -2.76
CA ALA A 72 16.38 -8.20 -4.05
C ALA A 72 15.73 -9.30 -4.90
N SER A 73 15.11 -8.95 -6.03
CA SER A 73 14.68 -9.96 -6.99
C SER A 73 15.90 -10.74 -7.47
N TYR A 74 15.92 -12.05 -7.25
CA TYR A 74 16.90 -12.92 -7.89
C TYR A 74 16.67 -12.85 -9.41
N LYS A 75 17.59 -12.19 -10.13
CA LYS A 75 17.68 -12.32 -11.59
C LYS A 75 18.28 -13.69 -11.89
N GLY A 76 17.45 -14.70 -12.14
CA GLY A 76 17.98 -16.01 -12.51
C GLY A 76 17.01 -17.17 -12.49
N THR A 77 15.82 -17.04 -13.06
CA THR A 77 15.11 -18.21 -13.61
C THR A 77 14.57 -17.82 -14.98
N THR A 78 15.39 -18.04 -16.01
CA THR A 78 14.88 -18.38 -17.33
C THR A 78 14.02 -19.63 -17.17
N SER A 79 12.72 -19.49 -17.38
CA SER A 79 11.86 -20.60 -17.79
C SER A 79 11.74 -20.59 -19.31
#